data_AF-A0A2V7YAL0-F1
#
_entry.id   AF-A0A2V7YAL0-F1
#
_cell.length_a   1.000
_cell.length_b   1.000
_cell.length_c   1.000
_cell.angle_alpha   90.00
_cell.angle_beta   90.00
_cell.angle_gamma   90.00
#
_symmetry.space_group_name_H-M   'P 1'
#
loop_
_entity.id
_entity.type
_entity.pdbx_description
1 polymer ?
#
loop_
_entity_poly.entity_id
_entity_poly.type
_entity_poly.pdbx_seq_one_letter_code
_entity_poly.pdbx_strand_id
1 'polypeptide(L)'
;MPIRSSRKISAELDGQSLKQLSVNQRYRSDSPLFIWTLASRDNVLAATGAPIADGTSSPAVADGVHLMLAPLSSGPHTLHFHGEFPAFNFALDITYYLTVQ
;
A
#
# COMPACT_ATOMS: atom_id res chain seq x y z
N MET A 1 3.05 4.83 -18.07
CA MET A 1 3.19 3.37 -18.29
C MET A 1 1.98 2.70 -17.65
N PRO A 2 1.12 1.97 -18.38
CA PRO A 2 -0.08 1.40 -17.77
C PRO A 2 0.32 0.18 -16.91
N ILE A 3 0.19 0.29 -15.59
CA ILE A 3 0.48 -0.79 -14.64
C ILE A 3 -0.67 -1.80 -14.71
N ARG A 4 -0.57 -2.79 -15.62
CA ARG A 4 -1.56 -3.86 -15.84
C ARG A 4 -1.07 -5.24 -15.41
N SER A 5 -0.23 -5.35 -14.38
CA SER A 5 0.05 -6.67 -13.79
C SER A 5 -1.11 -7.06 -12.88
N SER A 6 -1.57 -8.31 -12.97
CA SER A 6 -2.52 -8.90 -12.03
C SER A 6 -2.05 -8.67 -10.59
N ARG A 7 -2.77 -7.84 -9.84
CA ARG A 7 -2.56 -7.68 -8.39
C ARG A 7 -3.47 -8.72 -7.72
N LYS A 8 -2.90 -9.74 -7.07
CA LYS A 8 -3.71 -10.53 -6.13
C LYS A 8 -3.83 -9.70 -4.86
N ILE A 9 -5.05 -9.28 -4.59
CA ILE A 9 -5.39 -8.50 -3.41
C ILE A 9 -6.51 -9.24 -2.70
N SER A 10 -6.35 -9.47 -1.41
CA SER A 10 -7.39 -10.03 -0.54
C SER A 10 -7.33 -9.35 0.82
N ALA A 11 -8.46 -9.35 1.50
CA ALA A 11 -8.57 -8.91 2.88
C ALA A 11 -9.72 -9.66 3.55
N GLU A 12 -9.56 -9.85 4.84
CA GLU A 12 -10.44 -10.61 5.71
C GLU A 12 -10.56 -9.86 7.03
N LEU A 13 -11.79 -9.67 7.50
CA LEU A 13 -12.09 -9.10 8.81
C LEU A 13 -12.84 -10.15 9.62
N ASP A 14 -12.29 -10.54 10.77
CA ASP A 14 -12.89 -11.51 11.69
C ASP A 14 -13.30 -12.84 11.02
N GLY A 15 -12.46 -13.37 10.14
CA GLY A 15 -12.76 -14.59 9.39
C GLY A 15 -13.64 -14.39 8.15
N GLN A 16 -14.12 -13.17 7.89
CA GLN A 16 -14.98 -12.87 6.76
C GLN A 16 -14.22 -12.18 5.62
N SER A 17 -14.13 -12.85 4.47
CA SER A 17 -13.48 -12.28 3.29
C SER A 17 -14.24 -11.06 2.75
N LEU A 18 -13.51 -9.98 2.50
CA LEU A 18 -14.04 -8.76 1.90
C LEU A 18 -14.09 -8.91 0.38
N LYS A 19 -15.24 -9.34 -0.13
CA LYS A 19 -15.43 -9.75 -1.54
C LYS A 19 -15.31 -8.62 -2.58
N GLN A 20 -15.18 -7.36 -2.18
CA GLN A 20 -15.19 -6.19 -3.07
C GLN A 20 -13.80 -5.60 -3.41
N LEU A 21 -12.72 -6.31 -3.09
CA LEU A 21 -11.36 -5.79 -3.32
C LEU A 21 -10.90 -5.81 -4.78
N SER A 22 -11.75 -6.30 -5.68
CA SER A 22 -11.53 -6.24 -7.12
C SER A 22 -11.17 -4.80 -7.53
N VAL A 23 -10.01 -4.63 -8.17
CA VAL A 23 -9.40 -3.36 -8.61
C VAL A 23 -10.22 -2.63 -9.69
N ASN A 24 -11.52 -2.87 -9.78
CA ASN A 24 -12.45 -2.22 -10.72
C ASN A 24 -12.77 -0.77 -10.28
N GLN A 25 -11.71 0.00 -10.04
CA GLN A 25 -11.64 1.46 -9.86
C GLN A 25 -12.24 2.05 -8.59
N ARG A 26 -13.19 1.41 -7.91
CA ARG A 26 -13.90 2.04 -6.78
C ARG A 26 -13.01 2.41 -5.58
N TYR A 27 -11.94 1.65 -5.34
CA TYR A 27 -11.10 1.81 -4.16
C TYR A 27 -9.64 2.10 -4.51
N ARG A 28 -9.33 2.27 -5.81
CA ARG A 28 -8.00 2.70 -6.24
C ARG A 28 -7.93 4.22 -6.16
N SER A 29 -6.86 4.73 -5.58
CA SER A 29 -6.54 6.15 -5.56
C SER A 29 -5.11 6.33 -6.03
N ASP A 30 -4.90 7.32 -6.89
CA ASP A 30 -3.62 7.73 -7.40
C ASP A 30 -3.44 9.26 -7.30
N SER A 31 -2.18 9.70 -7.42
CA SER A 31 -1.83 11.12 -7.52
C SER A 31 -1.39 11.47 -8.93
N PRO A 32 -1.51 12.75 -9.33
CA PRO A 32 -0.68 13.28 -10.41
C PRO A 32 0.81 13.08 -10.11
N LEU A 33 1.64 13.19 -11.14
CA LEU A 33 3.10 13.24 -10.98
C LEU A 33 3.46 14.43 -10.10
N PHE A 34 4.25 14.19 -9.07
CA PHE A 34 4.83 15.24 -8.25
C PHE A 34 6.34 15.04 -8.10
N ILE A 35 7.00 16.07 -7.60
CA ILE A 35 8.44 16.09 -7.36
C ILE A 35 8.67 16.31 -5.87
N TRP A 36 9.61 15.57 -5.30
CA TRP A 36 10.03 15.72 -3.92
C TRP A 36 11.56 15.74 -3.84
N THR A 37 12.07 16.37 -2.79
CA THR A 37 13.50 16.53 -2.57
C THR A 37 13.99 15.47 -1.58
N LEU A 38 15.05 14.77 -1.95
CA LEU A 38 15.65 13.72 -1.14
C LEU A 38 16.74 14.30 -0.23
N ALA A 39 16.77 13.81 1.01
CA ALA A 39 17.93 13.95 1.89
C ALA A 39 18.94 12.84 1.57
N SER A 40 20.23 13.17 1.66
CA SER A 40 21.35 12.23 1.49
C SER A 40 21.52 11.27 2.66
N ARG A 41 21.03 11.66 3.85
CA ARG A 41 21.08 10.87 5.09
C ARG A 41 19.69 10.44 5.53
N ASP A 42 19.63 9.36 6.30
CA ASP A 42 18.40 8.81 6.90
C ASP A 42 17.28 8.58 5.89
N ASN A 43 17.65 8.25 4.65
CA ASN A 43 16.74 8.04 3.55
C ASN A 43 16.59 6.54 3.27
N VAL A 44 15.36 6.02 3.34
CA VAL A 44 15.06 4.60 3.09
C VAL A 44 15.53 4.13 1.71
N LEU A 45 15.61 5.03 0.73
CA LEU A 45 16.07 4.72 -0.62
C LEU A 45 17.58 4.44 -0.68
N ALA A 46 18.36 4.77 0.35
CA ALA A 46 19.77 4.39 0.42
C ALA A 46 19.95 2.85 0.39
N ALA A 47 18.94 2.09 0.85
CA ALA A 47 18.94 0.62 0.76
C ALA A 47 18.96 0.08 -0.69
N THR A 48 18.66 0.93 -1.68
CA THR A 48 18.73 0.55 -3.11
C THR A 48 20.14 0.62 -3.68
N GLY A 49 21.11 1.15 -2.94
CA GLY A 49 22.49 1.38 -3.42
C GLY A 49 22.64 2.56 -4.37
N ALA A 50 21.56 3.29 -4.67
CA ALA A 50 21.62 4.50 -5.47
C ALA A 50 22.33 5.65 -4.71
N PRO A 51 23.27 6.38 -5.33
CA PRO A 51 23.85 7.56 -4.71
C PRO A 51 22.80 8.69 -4.63
N ILE A 52 22.52 9.16 -3.41
CA ILE A 52 21.53 10.22 -3.15
C ILE A 52 22.26 11.42 -2.54
N ALA A 53 22.31 12.53 -3.27
CA ALA A 53 22.84 13.80 -2.77
C ALA A 53 21.70 14.66 -2.17
N ASP A 54 22.03 15.56 -1.24
CA ASP A 54 21.07 16.55 -0.74
C ASP A 54 20.54 17.42 -1.87
N GLY A 55 19.24 17.69 -1.87
CA GLY A 55 18.61 18.48 -2.94
C GLY A 55 18.27 17.67 -4.19
N THR A 56 18.59 16.37 -4.22
CA THR A 56 18.22 15.49 -5.35
C THR A 56 16.71 15.49 -5.52
N SER A 57 16.26 15.88 -6.70
CA SER A 57 14.85 15.89 -7.09
C SER A 57 14.47 14.56 -7.71
N SER A 58 13.39 13.94 -7.25
CA SER A 58 12.91 12.66 -7.77
C SER A 58 11.43 12.75 -8.18
N PRO A 59 11.05 12.26 -9.38
CA PRO A 59 9.65 12.12 -9.75
C PRO A 59 8.98 11.03 -8.92
N ALA A 60 7.76 11.27 -8.47
CA ALA A 60 6.98 10.30 -7.72
C ALA A 60 5.49 10.36 -8.09
N VAL A 61 4.83 9.21 -7.92
CA VAL A 61 3.39 9.06 -7.95
C VAL A 61 2.97 8.23 -6.73
N ALA A 62 1.82 8.55 -6.16
CA ALA A 62 1.13 7.66 -5.25
C ALA A 62 0.13 6.82 -6.06
N ASP A 63 0.07 5.51 -5.80
CA ASP A 63 -0.92 4.60 -6.40
C ASP A 63 -1.17 3.46 -5.42
N GLY A 64 -2.43 3.22 -5.09
CA GLY A 64 -2.79 2.18 -4.14
C GLY A 64 -4.27 1.85 -4.15
N VAL A 65 -4.62 0.74 -3.48
CA VAL A 65 -5.99 0.38 -3.16
C VAL A 65 -6.19 0.61 -1.68
N HIS A 66 -7.24 1.34 -1.32
CA HIS A 66 -7.57 1.64 0.07
C HIS A 66 -8.72 0.75 0.52
N LEU A 67 -8.57 0.12 1.68
CA LEU A 67 -9.66 -0.56 2.35
C LEU A 67 -10.31 0.43 3.32
N MET A 68 -11.58 0.74 3.12
CA MET A 68 -12.37 1.49 4.07
C MET A 68 -13.40 0.57 4.72
N LEU A 69 -13.33 0.46 6.05
CA LEU A 69 -14.26 -0.32 6.85
C LEU A 69 -15.34 0.59 7.41
N ALA A 70 -16.56 0.06 7.58
CA ALA A 70 -17.52 0.69 8.47
C ALA A 70 -16.95 0.74 9.90
N PRO A 71 -17.43 1.66 10.77
CA PRO A 71 -17.04 1.66 12.18
C PRO A 71 -17.17 0.26 12.77
N LEU A 72 -16.07 -0.24 13.32
CA LEU A 72 -16.03 -1.54 13.97
C LEU A 72 -16.76 -1.45 15.32
N SER A 73 -17.36 -2.55 15.75
CA SER A 73 -17.92 -2.65 17.10
C SER A 73 -16.82 -2.51 18.17
N SER A 74 -17.18 -2.09 19.38
CA SER A 74 -16.25 -2.14 20.51
C SER A 74 -15.81 -3.59 20.78
N GLY A 75 -14.52 -3.80 21.02
CA GLY A 75 -13.92 -5.12 21.22
C GLY A 75 -12.74 -5.45 20.31
N PRO A 76 -12.25 -6.70 20.37
CA PRO A 76 -11.14 -7.18 19.57
C PRO A 76 -11.58 -7.52 18.15
N HIS A 77 -10.77 -7.14 17.17
CA HIS A 77 -10.95 -7.47 15.75
C HIS A 77 -9.63 -7.94 15.13
N THR A 78 -9.71 -8.85 14.17
CA THR A 78 -8.55 -9.29 13.38
C THR A 78 -8.75 -8.90 11.92
N LEU A 79 -7.83 -8.09 11.40
CA LEU A 79 -7.80 -7.69 9.98
C LEU A 79 -6.58 -8.31 9.32
N HIS A 80 -6.79 -9.21 8.38
CA HIS A 80 -5.75 -9.79 7.56
C HIS A 80 -5.86 -9.26 6.13
N PHE A 81 -4.75 -8.91 5.48
CA PHE A 81 -4.74 -8.55 4.07
C PHE A 81 -3.44 -8.95 3.38
N HIS A 82 -3.59 -9.31 2.10
CA HIS A 82 -2.50 -9.65 1.19
C HIS A 82 -2.52 -8.71 -0.01
N GLY A 83 -1.34 -8.28 -0.43
CA GLY A 83 -1.15 -7.54 -1.67
C GLY A 83 0.19 -7.88 -2.30
N GLU A 84 0.18 -8.31 -3.55
CA GLU A 84 1.41 -8.59 -4.31
C GLU A 84 1.56 -7.70 -5.53
N PHE A 85 2.82 -7.32 -5.78
CA PHE A 85 3.25 -6.68 -7.01
C PHE A 85 4.38 -7.50 -7.65
N PRO A 86 4.04 -8.55 -8.42
CA PRO A 86 5.01 -9.53 -8.90
C PRO A 86 6.13 -8.94 -9.77
N ALA A 87 5.84 -7.86 -10.50
CA ALA A 87 6.82 -7.16 -11.33
C ALA A 87 8.03 -6.62 -10.55
N PHE A 88 7.87 -6.43 -9.24
CA PHE A 88 8.93 -5.97 -8.32
C PHE A 88 9.31 -7.04 -7.29
N ASN A 89 8.87 -8.29 -7.47
CA ASN A 89 9.02 -9.37 -6.49
C ASN A 89 8.67 -8.93 -5.05
N PHE A 90 7.60 -8.14 -4.94
CA PHE A 90 7.18 -7.53 -3.69
C PHE A 90 5.82 -8.07 -3.29
N ALA A 91 5.69 -8.46 -2.03
CA ALA A 91 4.42 -8.85 -1.43
C ALA A 91 4.35 -8.39 0.02
N LEU A 92 3.14 -8.04 0.44
CA LEU A 92 2.79 -7.77 1.83
C LEU A 92 1.71 -8.77 2.22
N ASP A 93 1.91 -9.44 3.36
CA ASP A 93 0.96 -10.34 3.99
C ASP A 93 0.92 -9.98 5.47
N ILE A 94 -0.16 -9.31 5.89
CA ILE A 94 -0.18 -8.54 7.14
C ILE A 94 -1.46 -8.87 7.92
N THR A 95 -1.29 -9.15 9.22
CA THR A 95 -2.37 -9.26 10.20
C THR A 95 -2.28 -8.14 11.22
N TYR A 96 -3.36 -7.39 11.37
CA TYR A 96 -3.56 -6.45 12.46
C TYR A 96 -4.50 -7.05 13.52
N TYR A 97 -4.12 -6.86 14.79
CA TYR A 97 -4.97 -7.11 15.94
C TYR A 97 -5.43 -5.75 16.48
N LEU A 98 -6.70 -5.44 16.23
CA LEU A 98 -7.31 -4.16 16.57
C LEU A 98 -8.10 -4.30 17.86
N THR A 99 -8.03 -3.31 18.75
CA THR A 99 -8.92 -3.17 19.91
C THR A 99 -9.66 -1.85 19.79
N VAL A 100 -10.97 -1.92 19.63
CA VAL A 100 -11.85 -0.76 19.47
C VAL A 100 -12.53 -0.50 20.82
N GLN A 101 -12.58 0.75 21.26
CA GLN A 101 -13.17 1.17 22.54
C GLN A 101 -14.49 1.91 22.32
#